data_AF-A0A964M982-F1
#
_entry.id   AF-A0A964M982-F1
#
_cell.length_a   1.000
_cell.length_b   1.000
_cell.length_c   1.000
_cell.angle_alpha   90.00
_cell.angle_beta   90.00
_cell.angle_gamma   90.00
#
_symmetry.space_group_name_H-M   'P 1'
#
loop_
_entity.id
_entity.type
_entity.pdbx_description
1 polymer ?
#
loop_
_entity_poly.entity_id
_entity_poly.type
_entity_poly.pdbx_seq_one_letter_code
_entity_poly.pdbx_strand_id
1 'polypeptide(L)'
;MFNGLIREVGRSLQLGGRRLKIASTLSPKIGDSVAVNGVCLTIVETGNRWFVVELSDETLQRVAVENYRPGKRLHLEPALRFGEPIDGHLLQGHIDGIGVVERITPVKTGWELEIGVPSDLIPLLPPKGSVGVDGVSLTIAEVGKNSFKVAVIPHTFKETLIGEYTPGRRVNLETDLFVRYLDHLLATKYLSKSGEGVEPLQGRTGEKGRREEGKYTHSGNSTPSTPPLPGQKSPPFSTSSNPSTPDLNFYTSLLHWW
;
A
#
# COMPACT_ATOMS: atom_id res chain seq x y z
N MET A 1 -5.15 8.57 1.13
CA MET A 1 -4.56 8.49 -0.22
C MET A 1 -3.47 9.53 -0.32
N PHE A 2 -2.43 9.20 -1.06
CA PHE A 2 -1.21 9.97 -1.29
C PHE A 2 -0.87 9.90 -2.79
N ASN A 3 0.06 10.72 -3.27
CA ASN A 3 0.54 10.63 -4.65
C ASN A 3 2.04 10.30 -4.77
N GLY A 4 2.73 10.13 -3.63
CA GLY A 4 4.13 9.76 -3.57
C GLY A 4 5.10 10.89 -3.87
N LEU A 5 4.65 12.13 -3.68
CA LEU A 5 5.47 13.34 -3.72
C LEU A 5 5.81 13.78 -2.31
N ILE A 6 7.05 13.49 -1.89
CA ILE A 6 7.51 13.82 -0.54
C ILE A 6 7.46 15.33 -0.34
N ARG A 7 6.77 15.76 0.71
CA ARG A 7 6.61 17.19 1.05
C ARG A 7 7.66 17.66 2.03
N GLU A 8 8.10 16.77 2.91
CA GLU A 8 9.13 17.09 3.88
C GLU A 8 9.96 15.86 4.22
N VAL A 9 11.23 16.10 4.54
CA VAL A 9 12.04 15.12 5.25
C VAL A 9 12.11 15.50 6.73
N GLY A 10 11.31 14.81 7.54
CA GLY A 10 11.29 14.97 8.99
C GLY A 10 12.33 14.11 9.71
N ARG A 11 12.24 14.06 11.04
CA ARG A 11 13.14 13.26 11.88
C ARG A 11 12.40 12.54 13.00
N SER A 12 12.65 11.25 13.15
CA SER A 12 12.20 10.49 14.33
C SER A 12 12.87 11.03 15.59
N LEU A 13 12.07 11.49 16.55
CA LEU A 13 12.53 11.89 17.88
C LEU A 13 12.49 10.71 18.84
N GLN A 14 11.44 9.90 18.76
CA GLN A 14 11.23 8.76 19.64
C GLN A 14 10.31 7.73 18.99
N LEU A 15 10.64 6.46 19.14
CA LEU A 15 9.74 5.33 18.91
C LEU A 15 9.57 4.60 20.25
N GLY A 16 8.39 4.73 20.86
CA GLY A 16 8.07 4.14 22.17
C GLY A 16 6.83 3.28 22.08
N GLY A 17 7.00 1.96 22.16
CA GLY A 17 5.92 1.01 21.88
C GLY A 17 5.36 1.25 20.48
N ARG A 18 4.09 1.65 20.42
CA ARG A 18 3.35 1.94 19.18
C ARG A 18 3.37 3.42 18.76
N ARG A 19 3.95 4.31 19.58
CA ARG A 19 3.94 5.77 19.30
C ARG A 19 5.27 6.21 18.70
N LEU A 20 5.19 6.92 17.58
CA LEU A 20 6.31 7.54 16.90
C LEU A 20 6.17 9.05 16.94
N LYS A 21 7.09 9.72 17.65
CA LYS A 21 7.18 11.17 17.69
C LYS A 21 8.13 11.67 16.62
N ILE A 22 7.68 12.62 15.80
CA ILE A 22 8.38 13.10 14.61
C ILE A 22 8.56 14.62 14.71
N ALA A 23 9.79 15.09 14.58
CA ALA A 23 10.09 16.50 14.32
C ALA A 23 9.77 16.82 12.87
N SER A 24 8.94 17.84 12.66
CA SER A 24 8.50 18.24 11.33
C SER A 24 8.04 19.70 11.31
N THR A 25 8.12 20.35 10.15
CA THR A 25 7.56 21.70 9.92
C THR A 25 6.11 21.66 9.43
N LEU A 26 5.62 20.49 9.02
CA LEU A 26 4.22 20.25 8.73
C LEU A 26 3.34 20.65 9.93
N SER A 27 2.17 21.19 9.64
CA SER A 27 1.18 21.61 10.64
C SER A 27 -0.12 20.81 10.49
N PRO A 28 -0.10 19.47 10.68
CA PRO A 28 -1.30 18.65 10.60
C PRO A 28 -2.19 18.85 11.82
N LYS A 29 -3.46 18.42 11.71
CA LYS A 29 -4.41 18.35 12.82
C LYS A 29 -4.50 16.92 13.36
N ILE A 30 -4.92 16.80 14.62
CA ILE A 30 -5.25 15.49 15.19
C ILE A 30 -6.36 14.85 14.34
N GLY A 31 -6.18 13.58 13.99
CA GLY A 31 -7.05 12.82 13.09
C GLY A 31 -6.63 12.86 11.62
N ASP A 32 -5.74 13.78 11.21
CA ASP A 32 -5.23 13.80 9.83
C ASP A 32 -4.41 12.53 9.54
N SER A 33 -4.43 12.11 8.28
CA SER A 33 -3.54 11.06 7.77
C SER A 33 -2.25 11.66 7.21
N VAL A 34 -1.13 11.01 7.52
CA VAL A 34 0.20 11.33 6.99
C VAL A 34 0.91 10.03 6.61
N ALA A 35 1.56 10.01 5.45
CA ALA A 35 2.45 8.93 5.07
C ALA A 35 3.83 9.18 5.67
N VAL A 36 4.37 8.18 6.38
CA VAL A 36 5.71 8.22 6.98
C VAL A 36 6.54 7.07 6.40
N ASN A 37 7.52 7.39 5.55
CA ASN A 37 8.19 6.44 4.65
C ASN A 37 7.16 5.56 3.90
N GLY A 38 6.12 6.20 3.37
CA GLY A 38 5.04 5.53 2.64
C GLY A 38 4.00 4.83 3.51
N VAL A 39 4.14 4.75 4.83
CA VAL A 39 3.13 4.11 5.69
C VAL A 39 2.06 5.13 6.08
N CYS A 40 0.80 4.88 5.75
CA CYS A 40 -0.32 5.71 6.18
C CYS A 40 -0.51 5.59 7.70
N LEU A 41 -0.37 6.70 8.42
CA LEU A 41 -0.56 6.76 9.87
C LEU A 41 -1.44 7.95 10.24
N THR A 42 -2.08 7.85 11.41
CA THR A 42 -2.97 8.90 11.92
C THR A 42 -2.25 9.75 12.96
N ILE A 43 -2.39 11.07 12.85
CA ILE A 43 -1.90 12.04 13.82
C ILE A 43 -2.73 11.94 15.11
N VAL A 44 -2.08 11.64 16.23
CA VAL A 44 -2.74 11.50 17.55
C VAL A 44 -2.38 12.60 18.53
N GLU A 45 -1.31 13.36 18.25
CA GLU A 45 -0.81 14.44 19.10
C GLU A 45 -0.02 15.42 18.24
N THR A 46 -0.08 16.70 18.55
CA THR A 46 0.67 17.75 17.85
C THR A 46 1.29 18.72 18.84
N GLY A 47 2.38 19.37 18.43
CA GLY A 47 2.98 20.47 19.16
C GLY A 47 3.83 21.34 18.23
N ASN A 48 4.60 22.25 18.82
CA ASN A 48 5.41 23.17 18.03
C ASN A 48 6.53 22.42 17.29
N ARG A 49 6.41 22.32 15.96
CA ARG A 49 7.34 21.62 15.05
C ARG A 49 7.52 20.12 15.34
N TRP A 50 6.46 19.46 15.83
CA TRP A 50 6.42 18.01 15.95
C TRP A 50 4.99 17.49 15.99
N PHE A 51 4.83 16.21 15.67
CA PHE A 51 3.60 15.47 15.87
C PHE A 51 3.89 14.01 16.27
N VAL A 52 2.87 13.31 16.76
CA VAL A 52 2.93 11.88 17.08
C VAL A 52 1.94 11.13 16.23
N VAL A 53 2.36 9.97 15.75
CA VAL A 53 1.52 8.98 15.08
C VAL A 53 1.57 7.65 15.81
N GLU A 54 0.55 6.82 15.59
CA GLU A 54 0.50 5.45 16.14
C GLU A 54 0.61 4.39 15.04
N LEU A 55 1.50 3.42 15.27
CA LEU A 55 1.69 2.25 14.44
C LEU A 55 0.96 1.07 15.09
N SER A 56 0.20 0.31 14.32
CA SER A 56 -0.35 -0.96 14.82
C SER A 56 0.79 -2.00 14.97
N ASP A 57 0.57 -3.02 15.80
CA ASP A 57 1.54 -4.12 15.93
C ASP A 57 1.76 -4.84 14.59
N GLU A 58 0.71 -4.95 13.80
CA GLU A 58 0.74 -5.46 12.44
C GLU A 58 1.65 -4.60 11.53
N THR A 59 1.53 -3.28 11.61
CA THR A 59 2.38 -2.35 10.87
C THR A 59 3.84 -2.52 11.25
N LEU A 60 4.14 -2.61 12.56
CA LEU A 60 5.51 -2.77 13.06
C LEU A 60 6.20 -4.03 12.52
N GLN A 61 5.43 -5.08 12.22
CA GLN A 61 5.95 -6.33 11.65
C GLN A 61 6.16 -6.28 10.13
N ARG A 62 5.47 -5.37 9.42
CA ARG A 62 5.47 -5.30 7.95
C ARG A 62 6.33 -4.19 7.34
N VAL A 63 6.93 -3.34 8.17
CA VAL A 63 7.73 -2.20 7.71
C VAL A 63 9.19 -2.34 8.13
N ALA A 64 10.08 -1.61 7.45
CA ALA A 64 11.48 -1.49 7.84
C ALA A 64 11.63 -0.64 9.12
N VAL A 65 11.22 -1.21 10.27
CA VAL A 65 11.08 -0.52 11.57
C VAL A 65 12.38 0.14 12.06
N GLU A 66 13.54 -0.36 11.64
CA GLU A 66 14.85 0.22 11.91
C GLU A 66 15.00 1.66 11.38
N ASN A 67 14.23 2.02 10.35
CA ASN A 67 14.21 3.36 9.75
C ASN A 67 13.42 4.38 10.59
N TYR A 68 12.73 3.94 11.64
CA TYR A 68 11.92 4.78 12.52
C TYR A 68 12.56 5.02 13.89
N ARG A 69 13.74 4.43 14.15
CA ARG A 69 14.50 4.62 15.40
C ARG A 69 14.85 6.10 15.62
N PRO A 70 15.07 6.54 16.87
CA PRO A 70 15.44 7.93 17.17
C PRO A 70 16.63 8.41 16.32
N GLY A 71 16.53 9.63 15.80
CA GLY A 71 17.54 10.27 14.96
C GLY A 71 17.47 9.92 13.47
N LYS A 72 16.70 8.90 13.07
CA LYS A 72 16.48 8.57 11.66
C LYS A 72 15.64 9.65 10.98
N ARG A 73 15.96 9.93 9.72
CA ARG A 73 15.17 10.82 8.87
C ARG A 73 14.03 10.05 8.20
N LEU A 74 12.93 10.75 7.95
CA LEU A 74 11.68 10.16 7.48
C LEU A 74 11.13 10.97 6.31
N HIS A 75 10.72 10.32 5.23
CA HIS A 75 9.85 10.93 4.24
C HIS A 75 8.48 11.18 4.85
N LEU A 76 7.95 12.39 4.66
CA LEU A 76 6.64 12.79 5.12
C LEU A 76 5.81 13.34 3.95
N GLU A 77 4.59 12.84 3.83
CA GLU A 77 3.62 13.32 2.86
C GLU A 77 2.23 13.40 3.52
N PRO A 78 1.63 14.59 3.64
CA PRO A 78 0.23 14.73 4.06
C PRO A 78 -0.73 14.05 3.08
N ALA A 79 -1.88 13.60 3.57
CA ALA A 79 -2.90 13.05 2.69
C ALA A 79 -3.35 14.05 1.60
N LEU A 80 -3.55 13.51 0.39
CA LEU A 80 -3.99 14.28 -0.77
C LEU A 80 -5.33 14.96 -0.50
N ARG A 81 -5.47 16.23 -0.90
CA ARG A 81 -6.75 16.95 -0.83
C ARG A 81 -7.50 16.89 -2.15
N PHE A 82 -8.82 17.01 -2.07
CA PHE A 82 -9.64 17.10 -3.27
C PHE A 82 -9.25 18.34 -4.10
N GLY A 83 -9.03 18.14 -5.40
CA GLY A 83 -8.62 19.19 -6.33
C GLY A 83 -7.09 19.39 -6.42
N GLU A 84 -6.29 18.66 -5.66
CA GLU A 84 -4.83 18.66 -5.83
C GLU A 84 -4.41 17.79 -7.04
N PRO A 85 -3.33 18.17 -7.75
CA PRO A 85 -2.77 17.34 -8.80
C PRO A 85 -2.20 16.03 -8.25
N ILE A 86 -2.27 14.99 -9.08
CA ILE A 86 -1.63 13.69 -8.82
C ILE A 86 -0.46 13.60 -9.79
N ASP A 87 0.70 14.15 -9.43
CA ASP A 87 1.88 14.17 -10.32
C ASP A 87 2.70 12.87 -10.25
N GLY A 88 2.53 12.08 -9.18
CA GLY A 88 3.04 10.71 -9.08
C GLY A 88 1.98 9.69 -9.47
N HIS A 89 1.71 8.72 -8.59
CA HIS A 89 0.63 7.75 -8.76
C HIS A 89 -0.13 7.55 -7.45
N LEU A 90 -1.31 6.94 -7.51
CA LEU A 90 -2.13 6.74 -6.31
C LEU A 90 -1.50 5.73 -5.36
N LEU A 91 -1.08 6.23 -4.19
CA LEU A 91 -0.65 5.44 -3.06
C LEU A 91 -1.73 5.46 -1.96
N GLN A 92 -1.94 4.34 -1.31
CA GLN A 92 -2.80 4.24 -0.13
C GLN A 92 -2.01 4.46 1.16
N GLY A 93 -0.71 4.20 1.11
CA GLY A 93 0.18 4.07 2.25
C GLY A 93 0.07 2.70 2.93
N HIS A 94 -0.29 1.67 2.14
CA HIS A 94 -0.42 0.29 2.58
C HIS A 94 0.74 -0.53 2.02
N ILE A 95 1.74 -0.75 2.87
CA ILE A 95 2.98 -1.42 2.49
C ILE A 95 2.72 -2.91 2.23
N ASP A 96 3.03 -3.35 1.01
CA ASP A 96 2.87 -4.73 0.57
C ASP A 96 4.08 -5.59 0.97
N GLY A 97 5.25 -4.98 1.11
CA GLY A 97 6.43 -5.69 1.60
C GLY A 97 7.65 -4.81 1.76
N ILE A 98 8.78 -5.48 2.03
CA ILE A 98 10.05 -4.83 2.30
C ILE A 98 11.04 -5.23 1.21
N GLY A 99 11.57 -4.24 0.50
CA GLY A 99 12.68 -4.41 -0.43
C GLY A 99 14.03 -4.16 0.24
N VAL A 100 15.10 -4.54 -0.44
CA VAL A 100 16.48 -4.24 -0.05
C VAL A 100 17.15 -3.51 -1.20
N VAL A 101 17.72 -2.33 -0.96
CA VAL A 101 18.55 -1.65 -1.95
C VAL A 101 19.79 -2.50 -2.19
N GLU A 102 19.93 -3.09 -3.37
CA GLU A 102 21.06 -3.95 -3.71
C GLU A 102 22.19 -3.15 -4.36
N ARG A 103 21.83 -2.19 -5.22
CA ARG A 103 22.81 -1.36 -5.93
C ARG A 103 22.24 0.02 -6.24
N ILE A 104 23.12 1.01 -6.22
CA ILE A 104 22.86 2.38 -6.67
C ILE A 104 23.94 2.71 -7.71
N THR A 105 23.52 2.91 -8.96
CA THR A 105 24.45 3.11 -10.09
C THR A 105 24.24 4.50 -10.68
N PRO A 106 25.25 5.39 -10.68
CA PRO A 106 25.17 6.63 -11.42
C PRO A 106 25.06 6.36 -12.92
N VAL A 107 24.15 7.05 -13.59
CA VAL A 107 23.97 7.03 -15.04
C VAL A 107 23.99 8.45 -15.59
N LYS A 108 24.03 8.61 -16.92
CA LYS A 108 24.17 9.94 -17.55
C LYS A 108 23.13 10.96 -17.09
N THR A 109 21.91 10.52 -16.78
CA THR A 109 20.75 11.36 -16.49
C THR A 109 20.30 11.30 -15.03
N GLY A 110 21.03 10.61 -14.15
CA GLY A 110 20.62 10.42 -12.76
C GLY A 110 21.20 9.15 -12.16
N TRP A 111 20.36 8.37 -11.48
CA TRP A 111 20.75 7.13 -10.82
C TRP A 111 19.79 6.00 -11.17
N GLU A 112 20.32 4.79 -11.26
CA GLU A 112 19.54 3.56 -11.26
C GLU A 112 19.64 2.93 -9.87
N LEU A 113 18.48 2.68 -9.25
CA LEU A 113 18.37 1.92 -8.00
C LEU A 113 17.87 0.52 -8.34
N GLU A 114 18.65 -0.50 -8.02
CA GLU A 114 18.18 -1.89 -8.00
C GLU A 114 17.74 -2.27 -6.60
N ILE A 115 16.52 -2.79 -6.48
CA ILE A 115 15.88 -3.18 -5.24
C ILE A 115 15.53 -4.66 -5.33
N GLY A 116 16.14 -5.46 -4.47
CA GLY A 116 15.80 -6.87 -4.28
C GLY A 116 14.47 -7.00 -3.55
N VAL A 117 13.64 -7.94 -3.98
CA VAL A 117 12.31 -8.19 -3.44
C VAL A 117 12.00 -9.68 -3.33
N PRO A 118 11.12 -10.08 -2.40
CA PRO A 118 10.47 -11.37 -2.44
C PRO A 118 9.83 -11.65 -3.81
N SER A 119 9.95 -12.88 -4.30
CA SER A 119 9.53 -13.25 -5.66
C SER A 119 8.01 -13.13 -5.88
N ASP A 120 7.23 -13.19 -4.81
CA ASP A 120 5.78 -12.99 -4.81
C ASP A 120 5.36 -11.53 -5.08
N LEU A 121 6.25 -10.55 -4.90
CA LEU A 121 5.97 -9.16 -5.29
C LEU A 121 6.24 -8.89 -6.78
N ILE A 122 7.04 -9.71 -7.47
CA ILE A 122 7.42 -9.48 -8.87
C ILE A 122 6.21 -9.37 -9.82
N PRO A 123 5.17 -10.22 -9.72
CA PRO A 123 3.97 -10.08 -10.56
C PRO A 123 3.25 -8.74 -10.40
N LEU A 124 3.45 -8.05 -9.27
CA LEU A 124 2.82 -6.77 -8.96
C LEU A 124 3.66 -5.56 -9.41
N LEU A 125 4.80 -5.78 -10.06
CA LEU A 125 5.77 -4.77 -10.45
C LEU A 125 6.00 -4.80 -11.97
N PRO A 126 5.04 -4.34 -12.80
CA PRO A 126 5.20 -4.40 -14.25
C PRO A 126 6.27 -3.39 -14.74
N PRO A 127 7.07 -3.73 -15.77
CA PRO A 127 7.97 -2.76 -16.41
C PRO A 127 7.18 -1.55 -16.91
N LYS A 128 7.75 -0.34 -16.74
CA LYS A 128 7.11 0.96 -16.99
C LYS A 128 5.91 1.27 -16.09
N GLY A 129 5.59 0.40 -15.12
CA GLY A 129 4.63 0.66 -14.07
C GLY A 129 5.18 1.56 -12.97
N SER A 130 4.33 1.83 -11.99
CA SER A 130 4.66 2.65 -10.82
C SER A 130 4.87 1.79 -9.57
N VAL A 131 5.70 2.29 -8.66
CA VAL A 131 5.91 1.70 -7.33
C VAL A 131 6.24 2.80 -6.33
N GLY A 132 5.71 2.68 -5.12
CA GLY A 132 6.10 3.51 -3.97
C GLY A 132 7.29 2.89 -3.23
N VAL A 133 8.41 3.60 -3.15
CA VAL A 133 9.60 3.19 -2.38
C VAL A 133 9.84 4.16 -1.23
N ASP A 134 9.65 3.71 0.01
CA ASP A 134 9.59 4.58 1.21
C ASP A 134 8.63 5.78 0.97
N GLY A 135 7.56 5.56 0.22
CA GLY A 135 6.56 6.57 -0.15
C GLY A 135 6.92 7.43 -1.36
N VAL A 136 8.10 7.29 -1.97
CA VAL A 136 8.44 8.01 -3.20
C VAL A 136 7.82 7.30 -4.40
N SER A 137 7.01 8.00 -5.19
CA SER A 137 6.49 7.48 -6.46
C SER A 137 7.61 7.40 -7.51
N LEU A 138 7.89 6.20 -7.99
CA LEU A 138 8.96 5.92 -8.97
C LEU A 138 8.44 5.05 -10.12
N THR A 139 9.06 5.21 -11.29
CA THR A 139 8.79 4.37 -12.47
C THR A 139 9.77 3.19 -12.52
N ILE A 140 9.21 2.00 -12.69
CA ILE A 140 9.97 0.76 -12.86
C ILE A 140 10.59 0.74 -14.25
N ALA A 141 11.92 0.71 -14.32
CA ALA A 141 12.67 0.64 -15.58
C ALA A 141 12.77 -0.80 -16.08
N GLU A 142 13.14 -1.73 -15.19
CA GLU A 142 13.36 -3.14 -15.52
C GLU A 142 12.92 -4.02 -14.36
N VAL A 143 12.56 -5.27 -14.66
CA VAL A 143 12.10 -6.26 -13.69
C VAL A 143 12.88 -7.55 -13.93
N GLY A 144 13.53 -8.04 -12.88
CA GLY A 144 14.25 -9.30 -12.86
C GLY A 144 13.45 -10.41 -12.17
N LYS A 145 14.13 -11.49 -11.79
CA LYS A 145 13.50 -12.64 -11.12
C LYS A 145 13.15 -12.36 -9.65
N ASN A 146 13.95 -11.55 -8.98
CA ASN A 146 13.89 -11.26 -7.54
C ASN A 146 14.32 -9.82 -7.24
N SER A 147 14.34 -8.95 -8.26
CA SER A 147 14.69 -7.54 -8.14
C SER A 147 13.95 -6.74 -9.20
N PHE A 148 13.86 -5.44 -8.99
CA PHE A 148 13.45 -4.49 -10.00
C PHE A 148 14.35 -3.26 -9.94
N LYS A 149 14.37 -2.49 -11.03
CA LYS A 149 15.14 -1.26 -11.12
C LYS A 149 14.24 -0.08 -11.31
N VAL A 150 14.60 1.04 -10.70
CA VAL A 150 13.94 2.34 -10.89
C VAL A 150 14.97 3.39 -11.29
N ALA A 151 14.55 4.28 -12.17
CA ALA A 151 15.33 5.46 -12.53
C ALA A 151 15.00 6.61 -11.55
N VAL A 152 16.02 7.23 -10.98
CA VAL A 152 15.90 8.35 -10.06
C VAL A 152 16.58 9.57 -10.67
N ILE A 153 15.78 10.59 -10.97
CA ILE A 153 16.26 11.85 -11.53
C ILE A 153 16.98 12.70 -10.46
N PRO A 154 17.83 13.66 -10.86
CA PRO A 154 18.60 14.47 -9.91
C PRO A 154 17.77 15.25 -8.90
N HIS A 155 16.58 15.73 -9.30
CA HIS A 155 15.68 16.40 -8.37
C HIS A 155 15.23 15.47 -7.25
N THR A 156 14.68 14.30 -7.58
CA THR A 156 14.25 13.30 -6.59
C THR A 156 15.42 12.81 -5.74
N PHE A 157 16.59 12.57 -6.32
CA PHE A 157 17.77 12.12 -5.57
C PHE A 157 18.20 13.16 -4.52
N LYS A 158 18.10 14.45 -4.84
CA LYS A 158 18.51 15.55 -3.96
C LYS A 158 17.46 15.89 -2.89
N GLU A 159 16.19 15.93 -3.27
CA GLU A 159 15.11 16.44 -2.41
C GLU A 159 14.47 15.33 -1.54
N THR A 160 14.88 14.07 -1.72
CA THR A 160 14.42 12.92 -0.92
C THR A 160 15.57 12.21 -0.21
N LEU A 161 15.27 11.28 0.67
CA LEU A 161 16.23 10.42 1.35
C LEU A 161 16.93 9.43 0.42
N ILE A 162 16.44 9.24 -0.82
CA ILE A 162 17.07 8.32 -1.76
C ILE A 162 18.54 8.66 -1.97
N GLY A 163 18.92 9.95 -1.92
CA GLY A 163 20.30 10.40 -2.02
C GLY A 163 21.22 9.91 -0.89
N GLU A 164 20.65 9.45 0.22
CA GLU A 164 21.35 8.92 1.40
C GLU A 164 21.28 7.39 1.47
N TYR A 165 20.63 6.73 0.51
CA TYR A 165 20.50 5.28 0.53
C TYR A 165 21.87 4.64 0.29
N THR A 166 22.04 3.46 0.88
CA THR A 166 23.22 2.63 0.73
C THR A 166 22.79 1.20 0.47
N PRO A 167 23.58 0.40 -0.26
CA PRO A 167 23.33 -1.02 -0.40
C PRO A 167 23.11 -1.71 0.95
N GLY A 168 22.14 -2.61 1.02
CA GLY A 168 21.67 -3.28 2.24
C GLY A 168 20.59 -2.53 3.02
N ARG A 169 20.27 -1.28 2.66
CA ARG A 169 19.13 -0.57 3.26
C ARG A 169 17.82 -1.27 2.91
N ARG A 170 17.00 -1.56 3.93
CA ARG A 170 15.61 -2.00 3.76
C ARG A 170 14.69 -0.82 3.52
N VAL A 171 13.76 -0.98 2.58
CA VAL A 171 12.80 0.05 2.14
C VAL A 171 11.39 -0.52 2.15
N ASN A 172 10.41 0.29 2.53
CA ASN A 172 9.00 -0.07 2.42
C ASN A 172 8.57 0.01 0.95
N LEU A 173 7.84 -1.00 0.49
CA LEU A 173 7.32 -1.06 -0.88
C LEU A 173 5.80 -1.07 -0.87
N GLU A 174 5.20 -0.18 -1.66
CA GLU A 174 3.80 -0.23 -2.04
C GLU A 174 3.70 -0.38 -3.56
N THR A 175 3.07 -1.46 -3.99
CA THR A 175 2.77 -1.74 -5.40
C THR A 175 1.60 -0.89 -5.87
N ASP A 176 1.51 -0.69 -7.18
CA ASP A 176 0.44 0.13 -7.75
C ASP A 176 -0.95 -0.42 -7.37
N LEU A 177 -1.80 0.48 -6.89
CA LEU A 177 -3.16 0.17 -6.46
C LEU A 177 -3.96 -0.60 -7.52
N PHE A 178 -3.86 -0.19 -8.78
CA PHE A 178 -4.60 -0.82 -9.87
C PHE A 178 -4.09 -2.23 -10.17
N VAL A 179 -2.78 -2.44 -10.05
CA VAL A 179 -2.17 -3.77 -10.22
C VAL A 179 -2.66 -4.72 -9.14
N ARG A 180 -2.74 -4.29 -7.88
CA ARG A 180 -3.30 -5.12 -6.78
C ARG A 180 -4.76 -5.51 -7.02
N TYR A 181 -5.60 -4.56 -7.43
CA TYR A 181 -7.00 -4.87 -7.74
C TYR A 181 -7.13 -5.81 -8.93
N LEU A 182 -6.33 -5.61 -9.98
CA LEU A 182 -6.33 -6.48 -11.14
C LEU A 182 -5.87 -7.89 -10.78
N ASP A 183 -4.77 -8.02 -10.05
CA ASP A 183 -4.25 -9.31 -9.58
C ASP A 183 -5.30 -10.07 -8.75
N HIS A 184 -5.92 -9.41 -7.77
CA HIS A 184 -6.98 -10.02 -6.96
C HIS A 184 -8.18 -10.48 -7.79
N LEU A 185 -8.64 -9.66 -8.74
CA LEU A 185 -9.77 -10.00 -9.61
C LEU A 185 -9.42 -11.15 -10.57
N LEU A 186 -8.21 -11.17 -11.12
CA LEU A 186 -7.76 -12.23 -12.02
C LEU A 186 -7.59 -13.55 -11.26
N ALA A 187 -6.98 -13.51 -10.07
CA ALA A 187 -6.84 -14.68 -9.20
C ALA A 187 -8.20 -15.26 -8.81
N THR A 188 -9.16 -14.42 -8.43
CA THR A 188 -10.49 -14.89 -7.99
C THR A 188 -11.39 -15.37 -9.14
N LYS A 189 -11.36 -14.73 -10.32
CA LYS A 189 -12.26 -15.05 -11.44
C LYS A 189 -11.72 -16.11 -12.41
N TYR A 190 -10.41 -16.18 -12.59
CA TYR A 190 -9.79 -17.07 -13.58
C TYR A 190 -9.16 -18.31 -12.96
N LEU A 191 -8.74 -18.29 -11.68
CA LEU A 191 -8.31 -19.51 -10.99
C LEU A 191 -9.48 -20.33 -10.41
N SER A 192 -10.68 -19.75 -10.28
CA SER A 192 -11.88 -20.50 -9.85
C SER A 192 -12.53 -21.32 -10.97
N LYS A 193 -12.13 -21.12 -12.24
CA LYS A 193 -12.59 -21.92 -13.39
C LYS A 193 -11.62 -23.04 -13.80
N SER A 194 -10.39 -23.02 -13.26
CA SER A 194 -9.42 -24.10 -13.41
C SER A 194 -9.58 -24.99 -12.19
N GLY A 195 -10.12 -26.19 -12.35
CA GLY A 195 -10.38 -27.14 -11.26
C GLY A 195 -9.12 -27.73 -10.60
N GLU A 196 -8.14 -26.92 -10.26
CA GLU A 196 -7.00 -27.31 -9.41
C GLU A 196 -6.77 -26.20 -8.37
N GLY A 197 -6.96 -26.56 -7.10
CA GLY A 197 -6.99 -25.62 -5.98
C GLY A 197 -5.69 -24.85 -5.83
N VAL A 198 -5.76 -23.54 -6.01
CA VAL A 198 -4.77 -22.60 -5.49
C VAL A 198 -5.35 -22.02 -4.22
N GLU A 199 -4.77 -22.36 -3.06
CA GLU A 199 -5.20 -21.73 -1.80
C GLU A 199 -4.95 -20.22 -1.88
N PRO A 200 -5.95 -19.39 -1.54
CA PRO A 200 -5.75 -17.95 -1.43
C PRO A 200 -4.75 -17.66 -0.30
N LEU A 201 -3.93 -16.63 -0.48
CA LEU A 201 -3.01 -16.12 0.54
C LEU A 201 -3.80 -15.63 1.78
N GLN A 202 -4.10 -16.54 2.70
CA GLN A 202 -4.60 -16.22 4.03
C GLN A 202 -3.42 -16.04 4.98
N GLY A 203 -3.48 -14.95 5.74
CA GLY A 203 -2.47 -14.55 6.71
C GLY A 203 -2.07 -15.70 7.63
N ARG A 204 -0.78 -15.99 7.65
CA ARG A 204 -0.17 -16.95 8.57
C ARG A 204 -0.15 -16.35 9.98
N THR A 205 -1.22 -16.53 10.74
CA THR A 205 -1.15 -16.56 12.20
C THR A 205 -0.71 -17.95 12.64
N GLY A 206 0.27 -17.98 13.54
CA GLY A 206 0.93 -19.19 14.00
C GLY A 206 0.10 -20.05 14.97
N GLU A 207 0.53 -21.30 14.99
CA GLU A 207 0.43 -22.31 16.04
C GLU A 207 -0.88 -23.08 16.34
N LYS A 208 -0.74 -24.39 16.11
CA LYS A 208 -1.58 -25.50 16.53
C LYS A 208 -1.60 -25.63 18.05
N GLY A 209 -2.78 -25.52 18.65
CA GLY A 209 -3.07 -25.95 20.02
C GLY A 209 -4.18 -27.00 20.03
N ARG A 210 -3.76 -28.24 20.24
CA ARG A 210 -4.49 -29.50 20.52
C ARG A 210 -5.90 -29.35 21.12
N ARG A 211 -6.92 -29.95 20.48
CA ARG A 211 -8.25 -30.19 21.05
C ARG A 211 -8.18 -31.34 22.06
N GLU A 212 -8.72 -31.13 23.25
CA GLU A 212 -9.27 -32.18 24.11
C GLU A 212 -10.77 -31.94 24.27
N GLU A 213 -11.54 -33.02 24.11
CA GLU A 213 -12.99 -33.06 24.22
C GLU A 213 -13.41 -32.99 25.69
N GLY A 214 -14.32 -32.06 26.00
CA GLY A 214 -14.94 -31.95 27.32
C GLY A 214 -16.42 -31.60 27.18
N LYS A 215 -17.27 -32.61 27.33
CA LYS A 215 -18.74 -32.52 27.42
C LYS A 215 -19.16 -31.57 28.56
N TYR A 216 -20.05 -30.62 28.28
CA TYR A 216 -20.98 -30.08 29.27
C TYR A 216 -22.35 -29.77 28.62
N THR A 217 -23.40 -30.17 29.31
CA THR A 217 -24.81 -30.17 28.91
C THR A 217 -25.62 -29.07 29.60
N HIS A 218 -26.66 -28.58 28.89
CA HIS A 218 -27.85 -27.82 29.37
C HIS A 218 -27.57 -26.40 29.93
N SER A 219 -28.38 -25.36 29.70
CA SER A 219 -29.82 -25.23 29.40
C SER A 219 -30.15 -23.81 28.91
N GLY A 220 -31.25 -23.65 28.15
CA GLY A 220 -32.26 -22.63 28.47
C GLY A 220 -32.25 -21.27 27.74
N ASN A 221 -33.24 -21.15 26.85
CA ASN A 221 -34.18 -20.03 26.68
C ASN A 221 -33.91 -18.80 25.77
N SER A 222 -34.86 -18.72 24.81
CA SER A 222 -35.71 -17.59 24.40
C SER A 222 -35.13 -16.44 23.56
N THR A 223 -35.55 -16.47 22.30
CA THR A 223 -35.73 -15.33 21.39
C THR A 223 -36.84 -14.38 21.86
N PRO A 224 -36.77 -13.10 21.46
CA PRO A 224 -37.97 -12.33 21.20
C PRO A 224 -38.05 -11.90 19.73
N SER A 225 -39.19 -12.25 19.14
CA SER A 225 -39.72 -11.81 17.86
C SER A 225 -40.04 -10.32 17.84
N THR A 226 -39.60 -9.59 16.81
CA THR A 226 -39.99 -8.21 16.53
C THR A 226 -41.16 -8.20 15.53
N PRO A 227 -42.23 -7.40 15.73
CA PRO A 227 -43.37 -7.36 14.80
C PRO A 227 -43.10 -6.48 13.56
N PRO A 228 -43.78 -6.72 12.42
CA PRO A 228 -43.60 -5.95 11.19
C PRO A 228 -44.41 -4.63 11.20
N LEU A 229 -43.85 -3.59 10.57
CA LEU A 229 -44.53 -2.32 10.29
C LEU A 229 -45.35 -2.38 8.98
N PRO A 230 -46.48 -1.67 8.88
CA PRO A 230 -47.35 -1.71 7.70
C PRO A 230 -47.00 -0.64 6.64
N GLY A 231 -47.29 -0.96 5.36
CA GLY A 231 -47.77 0.01 4.36
C GLY A 231 -46.77 0.52 3.31
N GLN A 232 -46.90 -0.04 2.10
CA GLN A 232 -46.17 0.28 0.87
C GLN A 232 -46.56 1.63 0.21
N LYS A 233 -45.67 2.16 -0.65
CA LYS A 233 -45.87 2.21 -2.13
C LYS A 233 -44.64 2.78 -2.85
N SER A 234 -43.96 1.94 -3.63
CA SER A 234 -43.02 2.33 -4.68
C SER A 234 -43.67 2.06 -6.06
N PRO A 235 -43.42 2.90 -7.09
CA PRO A 235 -44.03 2.75 -8.41
C PRO A 235 -43.37 1.61 -9.22
N PRO A 236 -44.04 1.08 -10.26
CA PRO A 236 -43.58 -0.11 -10.97
C PRO A 236 -42.38 0.21 -11.86
N PHE A 237 -41.33 -0.62 -11.76
CA PHE A 237 -40.26 -0.68 -12.76
C PHE A 237 -40.74 -1.49 -13.96
N SER A 238 -40.80 -0.85 -15.12
CA SER A 238 -41.03 -1.48 -16.41
C SER A 238 -39.81 -2.32 -16.82
N THR A 239 -40.03 -3.59 -17.12
CA THR A 239 -39.05 -4.45 -17.79
C THR A 239 -39.00 -4.13 -19.27
N SER A 240 -37.85 -3.70 -19.80
CA SER A 240 -37.57 -3.80 -21.22
C SER A 240 -36.08 -4.00 -21.52
N SER A 241 -35.84 -5.06 -22.30
CA SER A 241 -34.74 -5.28 -23.25
C SER A 241 -33.29 -5.27 -22.77
N ASN A 242 -32.77 -6.50 -22.72
CA ASN A 242 -31.39 -6.93 -22.78
C ASN A 242 -30.61 -6.25 -23.95
N PRO A 243 -29.44 -5.63 -23.71
CA PRO A 243 -28.44 -5.44 -24.76
C PRO A 243 -27.33 -6.50 -24.65
N SER A 244 -27.13 -7.15 -25.79
CA SER A 244 -26.07 -8.08 -26.17
C SER A 244 -24.67 -7.74 -25.62
N THR A 245 -23.94 -8.81 -25.28
CA THR A 245 -22.48 -8.87 -25.08
C THR A 245 -21.70 -8.00 -26.08
N PRO A 246 -20.72 -7.18 -25.66
CA PRO A 246 -19.85 -6.50 -26.60
C PRO A 246 -18.81 -7.47 -27.19
N ASP A 247 -18.68 -7.43 -28.51
CA ASP A 247 -17.71 -8.15 -29.33
C ASP A 247 -16.25 -7.81 -28.95
N LEU A 248 -15.41 -8.84 -28.84
CA LEU A 248 -14.00 -8.77 -28.43
C LEU A 248 -13.03 -8.24 -29.53
N ASN A 249 -13.53 -7.67 -30.62
CA ASN A 249 -12.72 -7.33 -31.80
C ASN A 249 -12.38 -5.83 -31.98
N PHE A 250 -12.40 -5.04 -30.91
CA PHE A 250 -12.04 -3.60 -30.98
C PHE A 250 -10.58 -3.26 -30.65
N TYR A 251 -9.74 -4.25 -30.33
CA TYR A 251 -8.33 -4.04 -29.98
C TYR A 251 -7.37 -4.42 -31.12
N THR A 252 -7.48 -3.76 -32.26
CA THR A 252 -6.38 -3.68 -33.25
C THR A 252 -6.55 -2.43 -34.11
N SER A 253 -6.14 -1.27 -33.59
CA SER A 253 -5.61 -0.15 -34.40
C SER A 253 -5.28 1.06 -33.53
N LEU A 254 -4.34 0.92 -32.58
CA LEU A 254 -3.68 2.07 -31.94
C LEU A 254 -2.27 1.64 -31.50
N LEU A 255 -1.49 1.20 -32.49
CA LEU A 255 -0.04 1.01 -32.38
C LEU A 255 0.57 1.70 -33.59
N HIS A 256 0.58 3.03 -33.57
CA HIS A 256 1.54 3.91 -34.20
C HIS A 256 1.49 5.19 -33.37
N TRP A 257 2.65 5.80 -33.11
CA TRP A 257 2.91 6.84 -32.10
C TRP A 257 3.12 6.31 -30.69
N TRP A 258 4.33 5.81 -30.41
CA TRP A 258 5.31 6.34 -29.43
C TRP A 258 6.66 5.64 -29.65
#